data_AF-A0A3G8QZQ4-F1
#
_entry.id   AF-A0A3G8QZQ4-F1
#
_cell.length_a   1.000
_cell.length_b   1.000
_cell.length_c   1.000
_cell.angle_alpha   90.00
_cell.angle_beta   90.00
_cell.angle_gamma   90.00
#
_symmetry.space_group_name_H-M   'P 1'
#
loop_
_entity.id
_entity.type
_entity.pdbx_description
1 polymer ?
#
loop_
_entity_poly.entity_id
_entity_poly.type
_entity_poly.pdbx_seq_one_letter_code
_entity_poly.pdbx_strand_id
1 'polypeptide(L)' 'MERSSFECEYCNQRVSPISYRASCPDCGGTLRRRPVQ' A
#
# COMPACT_ATOMS: atom_id res chain seq x y z
N MET A 1 5.28 2.21 -16.85
CA MET A 1 4.90 2.80 -15.55
C MET A 1 4.74 1.69 -14.55
N GLU A 2 5.85 1.24 -13.95
CA GLU A 2 5.83 0.25 -12.88
C GLU A 2 5.22 0.90 -11.63
N ARG A 3 3.95 0.59 -11.39
CA ARG A 3 3.21 1.12 -10.24
C ARG A 3 3.76 0.48 -8.98
N SER A 4 4.59 1.22 -8.25
CA SER A 4 5.05 0.85 -6.90
C SER A 4 3.85 0.38 -6.08
N SER A 5 3.85 -0.88 -5.66
CA SER A 5 2.76 -1.46 -4.88
C SER A 5 2.97 -1.15 -3.40
N PHE A 6 1.92 -0.74 -2.71
CA PHE A 6 1.96 -0.51 -1.27
C PHE A 6 1.38 -1.72 -0.55
N GLU A 7 1.89 -2.05 0.62
CA GLU A 7 1.42 -3.16 1.46
C GLU A 7 1.13 -2.63 2.86
N CYS A 8 -0.01 -2.99 3.44
CA CYS A 8 -0.32 -2.64 4.82
C CYS A 8 0.51 -3.49 5.80
N GLU A 9 1.06 -2.86 6.83
CA GLU A 9 1.82 -3.57 7.87
C GLU A 9 0.95 -4.44 8.77
N TYR A 10 -0.34 -4.11 8.90
CA TYR A 10 -1.24 -4.79 9.83
C TYR A 10 -1.95 -5.99 9.21
N CYS A 11 -2.52 -5.82 8.01
CA CYS A 11 -3.31 -6.85 7.34
C CYS A 11 -2.61 -7.44 6.10
N ASN A 12 -1.38 -7.01 5.79
CA ASN A 12 -0.62 -7.38 4.58
C ASN A 12 -1.38 -7.19 3.26
N GLN A 13 -2.38 -6.31 3.26
CA GLN A 13 -3.14 -6.04 2.05
C GLN A 13 -2.34 -5.18 1.08
N ARG A 14 -2.28 -5.62 -0.18
CA ARG A 14 -1.65 -4.89 -1.27
C ARG A 14 -2.61 -3.86 -1.85
N VAL A 15 -2.18 -2.62 -1.93
CA VAL A 15 -2.94 -1.51 -2.48
C VAL A 15 -2.15 -0.79 -3.57
N SER A 16 -2.86 -0.35 -4.60
CA SER A 16 -2.27 0.36 -5.73
C SER A 16 -1.87 1.79 -5.36
N PRO A 17 -0.84 2.35 -6.01
CA PRO A 17 -0.36 3.72 -5.75
C PRO A 17 -1.40 4.80 -6.08
N ILE A 18 -2.40 4.50 -6.92
CA ILE A 18 -3.52 5.42 -7.18
C ILE A 18 -4.41 5.62 -5.94
N SER A 19 -4.44 4.64 -5.04
CA SER A 19 -5.17 4.73 -3.77
C SER A 19 -4.28 5.23 -2.62
N TYR A 20 -3.21 5.99 -2.92
CA TYR A 20 -2.31 6.58 -1.92
C TYR A 20 -3.01 7.65 -1.09
N ARG A 21 -3.91 7.21 -0.22
CA ARG A 21 -4.55 8.00 0.83
C ARG A 21 -3.73 8.00 2.13
N ALA A 22 -2.44 7.67 2.07
CA ALA A 22 -1.53 7.45 3.19
C ALA A 22 -1.90 6.30 4.17
N SER A 23 -3.15 5.79 4.13
CA SER A 23 -3.68 4.77 5.04
C SER A 23 -4.32 3.60 4.29
N CYS A 24 -4.30 2.41 4.88
CA CYS A 24 -4.96 1.22 4.37
C CYS A 24 -6.49 1.41 4.37
N PRO A 25 -7.21 1.14 3.27
CA PRO A 25 -8.65 1.34 3.21
C PRO A 25 -9.45 0.33 4.06
N ASP A 26 -8.85 -0.81 4.39
CA ASP A 26 -9.53 -1.92 5.06
C ASP A 26 -9.43 -1.81 6.60
N CYS A 27 -8.22 -1.57 7.10
CA CYS A 27 -7.95 -1.50 8.54
C CYS A 27 -7.53 -0.11 9.03
N GLY A 28 -7.36 0.88 8.14
CA GLY A 28 -6.85 2.21 8.48
C GLY A 28 -5.35 2.26 8.79
N GLY A 29 -4.66 1.11 8.78
CA GLY A 29 -3.25 0.99 9.17
C GLY A 29 -2.26 1.63 8.19
N THR A 30 -1.02 1.78 8.64
CA THR A 30 0.06 2.36 7.85
C THR A 30 0.41 1.48 6.63
N LEU A 31 0.58 2.13 5.48
CA LEU A 31 1.01 1.48 4.24
C LEU A 31 2.52 1.67 4.03
N ARG A 32 3.23 0.57 3.76
CA ARG A 32 4.63 0.60 3.35
C ARG A 32 4.77 0.43 1.85
N ARG A 33 5.68 1.21 1.27
CA ARG A 33 6.08 1.06 -0.13
C ARG A 33 6.88 -0.23 -0.26
N ARG A 34 6.42 -1.16 -1.09
CA ARG A 34 7.33 -2.19 -1.62
C ARG A 34 7.93 -1.63 -2.90
N PRO A 35 9.26 -1.41 -2.97
CA PRO A 35 9.89 -1.14 -4.25
C PRO A 35 9.63 -2.35 -5.16
N VAL A 36 9.14 -2.08 -6.37
CA VAL A 36 9.22 -3.06 -7.46
C VAL A 36 10.70 -3.16 -7.76
N GLN A 37 11.29 -4.32 -7.47
CA GLN A 37 12.62 -4.69 -7.99
C GLN A 37 12.44 -5.26 -9.39
#